data_AF-A0A5S9MFT2-F1
#
_entry.id   AF-A0A5S9MFT2-F1
#
_cell.length_a   1.000
_cell.length_b   1.000
_cell.length_c   1.000
_cell.angle_alpha   90.00
_cell.angle_beta   90.00
_cell.angle_gamma   90.00
#
_symmetry.space_group_name_H-M   'P 1'
#
loop_
_entity.id
_entity.type
_entity.pdbx_description
1 polymer ?
#
loop_
_entity_poly.entity_id
_entity_poly.type
_entity_poly.pdbx_seq_one_letter_code
_entity_poly.pdbx_strand_id
1 'polypeptide(L)'
;MQTVGEEKFNRRLRSLTLYDWHYDTLSIYTERGNDFIYGDCLYFENPEFSYQQSQWRGENVIYLGEDQYYGHGLGILTAAEIIDKLNKRRRPGAVQSAYLLPQTTRMDVIYLRQMFGS
;
A
#
# COMPACT_ATOMS: atom_id res chain seq x y z
N MET A 1 -11.12 3.36 -13.34
CA MET A 1 -11.57 2.80 -14.64
C MET A 1 -12.71 1.82 -14.46
N GLN A 2 -12.53 0.69 -13.74
CA GLN A 2 -13.58 -0.31 -13.52
C GLN A 2 -14.85 0.26 -12.84
N THR A 3 -14.71 1.23 -11.93
CA THR A 3 -15.85 1.84 -11.21
C THR A 3 -16.54 2.97 -11.98
N VAL A 4 -15.82 3.73 -12.82
CA VAL A 4 -16.29 5.00 -13.40
C VAL A 4 -16.39 4.98 -14.94
N GLY A 5 -15.91 3.91 -15.58
CA GLY A 5 -15.76 3.81 -17.04
C GLY A 5 -14.49 4.48 -17.57
N GLU A 6 -14.01 4.01 -18.72
CA GLU A 6 -12.81 4.54 -19.39
C GLU A 6 -12.97 6.00 -19.82
N GLU A 7 -14.12 6.35 -20.40
CA GLU A 7 -14.34 7.69 -20.95
C GLU A 7 -14.32 8.78 -19.87
N LYS A 8 -14.93 8.52 -18.70
CA LYS A 8 -14.89 9.46 -17.57
C LYS A 8 -13.49 9.51 -16.94
N PHE A 9 -12.82 8.36 -16.82
CA PHE A 9 -11.46 8.29 -16.30
C PHE A 9 -10.50 9.13 -17.16
N ASN A 10 -10.45 8.88 -18.47
CA ASN A 10 -9.55 9.59 -19.41
C ASN A 10 -9.85 11.09 -19.47
N ARG A 11 -11.12 11.50 -19.33
CA ARG A 11 -11.50 12.92 -19.35
C ARG A 11 -11.00 13.68 -18.14
N ARG A 12 -10.93 13.05 -16.96
CA ARG A 12 -10.55 13.70 -15.69
C ARG A 12 -9.09 13.53 -15.32
N LEU A 13 -8.47 12.43 -15.73
CA LEU A 13 -7.05 12.13 -15.49
C LEU A 13 -6.26 12.22 -16.80
N ARG A 14 -6.23 13.42 -17.39
CA ARG A 14 -5.63 13.65 -18.73
C ARG A 14 -4.10 13.60 -18.76
N SER A 15 -3.46 13.78 -17.60
CA SER A 15 -2.02 13.70 -17.41
C SER A 15 -1.77 12.91 -16.13
N LEU A 16 -1.55 11.60 -16.29
CA LEU A 16 -1.22 10.70 -15.19
C LEU A 16 0.23 10.24 -15.35
N THR A 17 1.07 10.62 -14.40
CA THR A 17 2.44 10.09 -14.30
C THR A 17 2.47 9.08 -13.16
N LEU A 18 2.81 7.84 -13.47
CA LEU A 18 3.02 6.79 -12.46
C LEU A 18 4.49 6.81 -12.04
N TYR A 19 4.77 7.43 -10.89
CA TYR A 19 6.11 7.47 -10.33
C TYR A 19 6.04 7.49 -8.80
N ASP A 20 6.35 6.36 -8.15
CA ASP A 20 6.25 6.22 -6.69
C ASP A 20 4.86 6.65 -6.16
N TRP A 21 4.78 7.27 -4.98
CA TRP A 21 3.58 7.91 -4.44
C TRP A 21 3.21 9.25 -5.09
N HIS A 22 3.60 9.51 -6.34
CA HIS A 22 3.20 10.72 -7.04
C HIS A 22 1.81 10.55 -7.66
N TYR A 23 0.84 11.31 -7.15
CA TYR A 23 -0.51 11.40 -7.70
C TYR A 23 -0.97 12.86 -7.63
N ASP A 24 -1.20 13.49 -8.77
CA ASP A 24 -1.54 14.93 -8.81
C ASP A 24 -3.02 15.24 -8.54
N THR A 25 -3.89 14.23 -8.53
CA THR A 25 -5.35 14.45 -8.65
C THR A 25 -6.21 13.53 -7.76
N LEU A 26 -5.62 12.56 -7.07
CA LEU A 26 -6.34 11.64 -6.18
C LEU A 26 -6.23 12.13 -4.73
N SER A 27 -7.35 12.29 -4.05
CA SER A 27 -7.36 12.55 -2.61
C SER A 27 -7.09 11.25 -1.86
N ILE A 28 -5.85 11.10 -1.39
CA ILE A 28 -5.37 9.96 -0.60
C ILE A 28 -4.94 10.49 0.76
N TYR A 29 -5.34 9.81 1.83
CA TYR A 29 -4.97 10.14 3.20
C TYR A 29 -4.47 8.89 3.92
N THR A 30 -3.63 9.10 4.94
CA THR A 30 -3.18 8.05 5.86
C THR A 30 -3.66 8.40 7.27
N GLU A 31 -4.28 7.43 7.93
CA GLU A 31 -4.71 7.55 9.32
C GLU A 31 -4.12 6.44 10.19
N ARG A 32 -3.98 6.69 11.49
CA ARG A 32 -3.49 5.69 12.45
C ARG A 32 -4.66 4.85 12.94
N GLY A 33 -4.49 3.53 12.96
CA GLY A 33 -5.52 2.59 13.35
C GLY A 33 -5.18 1.16 12.96
N ASN A 34 -5.94 0.22 13.51
CA ASN A 34 -5.85 -1.22 13.23
C ASN A 34 -7.18 -1.79 12.69
N ASP A 35 -8.13 -0.91 12.39
CA ASP A 35 -9.46 -1.21 11.85
C ASP A 35 -9.40 -1.30 10.32
N PHE A 36 -8.75 -2.35 9.84
CA PHE A 36 -8.52 -2.56 8.41
C PHE A 36 -9.76 -3.09 7.70
N ILE A 37 -10.05 -2.56 6.52
CA ILE A 37 -11.15 -3.00 5.64
C ILE A 37 -10.61 -3.40 4.26
N TYR A 38 -11.39 -4.21 3.53
CA TYR A 38 -11.03 -4.65 2.19
C TYR A 38 -10.63 -3.47 1.29
N GLY A 39 -9.47 -3.59 0.63
CA GLY A 39 -8.93 -2.57 -0.28
C GLY A 39 -8.06 -1.50 0.39
N ASP A 40 -7.92 -1.52 1.72
CA ASP A 40 -6.98 -0.64 2.43
C ASP A 40 -5.55 -0.87 1.95
N CYS A 41 -4.81 0.22 1.77
CA CYS A 41 -3.38 0.15 1.55
C CYS A 41 -2.64 0.22 2.89
N LEU A 42 -1.90 -0.84 3.22
CA LEU A 42 -1.18 -0.97 4.48
C LEU A 42 0.33 -1.05 4.23
N TYR A 43 1.13 -0.95 5.28
CA TYR A 43 2.58 -1.02 5.19
C TYR A 43 3.17 -1.95 6.26
N PHE A 44 3.93 -2.94 5.79
CA PHE A 44 4.81 -3.72 6.66
C PHE A 44 6.16 -3.02 6.75
N GLU A 45 6.56 -2.60 7.94
CA GLU A 45 7.85 -1.96 8.18
C GLU A 45 8.92 -3.00 8.54
N ASN A 46 10.12 -2.85 7.98
CA ASN A 46 11.30 -3.62 8.36
C ASN A 46 12.36 -2.67 8.96
N PRO A 47 12.33 -2.43 10.28
CA PRO A 47 13.09 -1.34 10.91
C PRO A 47 14.61 -1.57 10.85
N GLU A 48 15.05 -2.83 10.81
CA GLU A 48 16.46 -3.20 10.78
C GLU A 48 16.87 -3.84 9.44
N PHE A 49 16.32 -3.34 8.33
CA PHE A 49 16.68 -3.78 6.98
C PHE A 49 18.18 -3.60 6.68
N SER A 50 18.71 -4.37 5.72
CA SER A 50 20.09 -4.19 5.25
C SER A 50 20.20 -3.00 4.30
N TYR A 51 21.14 -2.07 4.55
CA TYR A 51 21.40 -0.92 3.65
C TYR A 51 21.80 -1.32 2.22
N GLN A 52 22.37 -2.51 2.05
CA GLN A 52 22.71 -3.05 0.72
C GLN A 52 21.48 -3.49 -0.07
N GLN A 53 20.34 -3.62 0.62
CA GLN A 53 19.07 -4.06 0.05
C GLN A 53 17.93 -3.15 0.55
N SER A 54 18.09 -1.84 0.37
CA SER A 54 17.17 -0.82 0.85
C SER A 54 15.73 -0.95 0.33
N GLN A 55 15.53 -1.69 -0.77
CA GLN A 55 14.20 -2.05 -1.26
C GLN A 55 13.40 -2.91 -0.27
N TRP A 56 14.04 -3.57 0.70
CA TRP A 56 13.38 -4.37 1.74
C TRP A 56 13.18 -3.62 3.05
N ARG A 57 13.22 -2.28 3.05
CA ARG A 57 12.87 -1.44 4.20
C ARG A 57 11.41 -1.58 4.65
N GLY A 58 10.59 -2.16 3.80
CA GLY A 58 9.20 -2.50 4.06
C GLY A 58 8.48 -2.82 2.76
N GLU A 59 7.18 -3.06 2.86
CA GLU A 59 6.34 -3.46 1.74
C GLU A 59 4.97 -2.76 1.84
N ASN A 60 4.57 -2.08 0.77
CA ASN A 60 3.19 -1.60 0.63
C ASN A 60 2.32 -2.76 0.15
N VAL A 61 1.18 -2.95 0.80
CA VAL A 61 0.26 -4.03 0.46
C VAL A 61 -1.18 -3.54 0.33
N ILE A 62 -1.99 -4.29 -0.42
CA ILE A 62 -3.45 -4.13 -0.41
C ILE A 62 -4.06 -5.23 0.44
N TYR A 63 -4.87 -4.86 1.44
CA TYR A 63 -5.56 -5.81 2.29
C TYR A 63 -6.74 -6.45 1.56
N LEU A 64 -6.74 -7.78 1.50
CA LEU A 64 -7.74 -8.59 0.81
C LEU A 64 -8.71 -9.27 1.79
N GLY A 65 -8.60 -9.02 3.09
CA GLY A 65 -9.39 -9.69 4.14
C GLY A 65 -8.72 -10.94 4.69
N GLU A 66 -9.16 -11.39 5.88
CA GLU A 66 -8.79 -12.70 6.47
C GLU A 66 -7.27 -13.00 6.47
N ASP A 67 -6.45 -12.04 6.91
CA ASP A 67 -4.98 -12.16 6.90
C ASP A 67 -4.37 -12.38 5.49
N GLN A 68 -5.02 -11.88 4.44
CA GLN A 68 -4.49 -11.90 3.07
C GLN A 68 -4.11 -10.50 2.59
N TYR A 69 -2.94 -10.41 1.97
CA TYR A 69 -2.34 -9.16 1.51
C TYR A 69 -1.73 -9.35 0.14
N TYR A 70 -2.00 -8.43 -0.78
CA TYR A 70 -1.31 -8.37 -2.06
C TYR A 70 -0.12 -7.40 -1.98
N GLY A 71 1.10 -7.93 -2.07
CA GLY A 71 2.35 -7.16 -2.18
C GLY A 71 2.90 -7.20 -3.61
N HIS A 72 3.34 -6.06 -4.13
CA HIS A 72 3.79 -5.98 -5.51
C HIS A 72 5.10 -6.78 -5.70
N GLY A 73 5.07 -7.78 -6.57
CA GLY A 73 6.20 -8.69 -6.79
C GLY A 73 6.33 -9.82 -5.77
N LEU A 74 5.57 -9.79 -4.67
CA LEU A 74 5.49 -10.89 -3.71
C LEU A 74 4.27 -11.79 -3.95
N GLY A 75 3.18 -11.25 -4.49
CA GLY A 75 1.92 -11.96 -4.71
C GLY A 75 0.94 -11.80 -3.55
N ILE A 76 0.04 -12.76 -3.38
CA ILE A 76 -0.91 -12.82 -2.25
C ILE A 76 -0.30 -13.66 -1.15
N LEU A 77 -0.13 -13.08 0.04
CA LEU A 77 0.53 -13.69 1.19
C LEU A 77 -0.19 -13.36 2.49
N THR A 78 0.13 -14.11 3.53
CA THR A 78 -0.19 -13.81 4.92
C THR A 78 0.74 -12.77 5.53
N ALA A 79 0.33 -12.15 6.64
CA ALA A 79 1.20 -11.24 7.39
C ALA A 79 2.49 -11.94 7.82
N ALA A 80 2.40 -13.19 8.27
CA ALA A 80 3.54 -13.98 8.71
C ALA A 80 4.55 -14.22 7.58
N GLU A 81 4.09 -14.54 6.37
CA GLU A 81 4.96 -14.76 5.21
C GLU A 81 5.64 -13.47 4.76
N ILE A 82 4.94 -12.33 4.80
CA ILE A 82 5.52 -11.02 4.48
C ILE A 82 6.62 -10.67 5.50
N ILE A 83 6.30 -10.81 6.79
CA ILE A 83 7.26 -10.56 7.88
C ILE A 83 8.50 -11.46 7.75
N ASP A 84 8.32 -12.74 7.45
CA ASP A 84 9.44 -13.68 7.25
C ASP A 84 10.33 -13.26 6.06
N LYS A 85 9.73 -12.88 4.92
CA LYS A 85 10.47 -12.38 3.76
C LYS A 85 11.27 -11.11 4.08
N LEU A 86 10.69 -10.16 4.80
CA LEU A 86 11.37 -8.94 5.24
C LEU A 86 12.50 -9.25 6.24
N ASN A 87 12.24 -10.11 7.22
CA ASN A 87 13.19 -10.48 8.25
C ASN A 87 14.44 -11.16 7.70
N LYS A 88 14.31 -11.91 6.59
CA LYS A 88 15.43 -12.53 5.87
C LYS A 88 16.38 -11.51 5.22
N ARG A 89 15.97 -10.25 5.04
CA ARG A 89 16.75 -9.18 4.40
C ARG A 89 17.21 -8.09 5.37
N ARG A 90 17.27 -8.42 6.66
CA ARG A 90 17.80 -7.54 7.71
C ARG A 90 19.32 -7.48 7.72
N ARG A 91 19.86 -6.44 8.37
CA ARG A 91 21.30 -6.31 8.62
C ARG A 91 21.81 -7.41 9.57
N PRO A 92 23.10 -7.79 9.53
CA PRO A 92 23.67 -8.71 10.51
C PRO A 92 23.43 -8.24 11.95
N GLY A 93 23.05 -9.17 12.83
CA GLY A 93 22.77 -8.88 14.24
C GLY A 93 21.42 -8.20 14.52
N ALA A 94 20.53 -8.07 13.53
CA ALA A 94 19.20 -7.52 13.75
C ALA A 94 18.36 -8.36 14.71
N VAL A 95 17.73 -7.70 15.67
CA VAL A 95 16.89 -8.29 16.73
C VAL A 95 15.43 -7.88 16.60
N GLN A 96 15.13 -6.74 16.00
CA GLN A 96 13.76 -6.26 15.80
C GLN A 96 13.16 -6.89 14.54
N SER A 97 12.03 -7.57 14.71
CA SER A 97 11.26 -8.13 13.59
C SER A 97 10.58 -7.03 12.78
N ALA A 98 10.36 -7.27 11.49
CA ALA A 98 9.37 -6.56 10.72
C ALA A 98 7.96 -6.74 11.31
N TYR A 99 7.09 -5.75 11.09
CA TYR A 99 5.73 -5.71 11.63
C TYR A 99 4.80 -4.86 10.77
N LEU A 100 3.49 -5.10 10.90
CA LEU A 100 2.46 -4.28 10.25
C LEU A 100 2.31 -2.96 11.01
N LEU A 101 2.43 -1.82 10.32
CA LEU A 101 2.20 -0.53 10.95
C LEU A 101 0.72 -0.37 11.33
N PRO A 102 0.43 0.26 12.49
CA PRO A 102 -0.93 0.61 12.88
C PRO A 102 -1.40 1.86 12.12
N GLN A 103 -1.44 1.77 10.81
CA GLN A 103 -1.93 2.83 9.91
C GLN A 103 -2.57 2.23 8.67
N THR A 104 -3.46 3.01 8.06
CA THR A 104 -4.09 2.66 6.78
C THR A 104 -4.08 3.86 5.85
N THR A 105 -3.81 3.62 4.57
CA THR A 105 -3.89 4.60 3.49
C THR A 105 -5.12 4.31 2.65
N ARG A 106 -6.00 5.30 2.54
CA ARG A 106 -7.31 5.21 1.89
C ARG A 106 -7.50 6.32 0.86
N MET A 107 -8.38 6.07 -0.09
CA MET A 107 -8.90 7.12 -0.97
C MET A 107 -10.12 7.79 -0.33
N ASP A 108 -10.23 9.10 -0.47
CA ASP A 108 -11.43 9.84 -0.08
C ASP A 108 -12.57 9.58 -1.08
N VAL A 109 -13.50 8.72 -0.68
CA VAL A 109 -14.65 8.33 -1.52
C VAL A 109 -15.59 9.50 -1.80
N ILE A 110 -15.72 10.46 -0.87
CA ILE A 110 -16.58 11.64 -1.07
C ILE A 110 -15.99 12.53 -2.15
N TYR A 111 -14.68 12.79 -2.06
CA TYR A 111 -13.95 13.53 -3.07
C TYR A 111 -14.01 12.84 -4.44
N LEU A 112 -13.79 11.52 -4.49
CA LEU A 112 -13.89 10.74 -5.73
C LEU A 112 -15.29 10.81 -6.35
N ARG A 113 -16.35 10.75 -5.54
CA ARG A 113 -17.74 10.92 -6.03
C ARG A 113 -17.97 12.29 -6.65
N GLN A 114 -17.44 13.36 -6.06
CA GLN A 114 -17.54 14.70 -6.64
C GLN A 114 -16.76 14.80 -7.97
N MET A 115 -15.56 14.22 -8.01
CA MET A 115 -14.70 14.24 -9.19
C MET A 115 -15.30 13.50 -10.39
N PHE A 116 -15.97 12.36 -10.17
CA PHE A 116 -16.49 11.48 -11.23
C PHE A 116 -18.02 11.46 -11.37
N GLY A 117 -18.75 12.12 -10.48
CA GLY A 117 -20.22 12.10 -10.41
C GLY A 117 -20.96 13.02 -11.40
N SER A 118 -20.23 13.79 -12.21
CA SER A 118 -20.79 14.58 -13.32
C SER A 118 -20.71 13.86 -14.66
#